data_AF-A0A9D2QRG2-F1
#
_entry.id   AF-A0A9D2QRG2-F1
#
_cell.length_a   1.000
_cell.length_b   1.000
_cell.length_c   1.000
_cell.angle_alpha   90.00
_cell.angle_beta   90.00
_cell.angle_gamma   90.00
#
_symmetry.space_group_name_H-M   'P 1'
#
loop_
_entity.id
_entity.type
_entity.pdbx_description
1 polymer ?
#
loop_
_entity_poly.entity_id
_entity_poly.type
_entity_poly.pdbx_seq_one_letter_code
_entity_poly.pdbx_strand_id
1 'polypeptide(L)'
;MTNQEILGIAMEQSAADLNCKAEDFLKTEPVVVRGGIGPGAKKYYQEPVSANLVSYGNNIVASVKEEYQEVIEEYLHKFTFYHCFETPNIHWLEDKLRKEGQSVCFMAEYYLPDINKVKPLSCEYSLKILHQEDFAELYRPEWS
;
A
#
# COMPACT_ATOMS: atom_id res chain seq x y z
N MET A 1 9.85 -10.04 17.74
CA MET A 1 9.14 -9.00 16.96
C MET A 1 9.32 -7.67 17.66
N THR A 2 10.18 -6.80 17.12
CA THR A 2 10.42 -5.42 17.53
C THR A 2 9.68 -4.46 16.59
N ASN A 3 9.52 -3.18 16.96
CA ASN A 3 8.95 -2.17 16.04
C ASN A 3 9.74 -2.06 14.73
N GLN A 4 11.06 -2.21 14.78
CA GLN A 4 11.93 -2.19 13.60
C GLN A 4 11.69 -3.42 12.71
N GLU A 5 11.53 -4.61 13.31
CA GLU A 5 11.19 -5.83 12.56
C GLU A 5 9.82 -5.70 11.89
N ILE A 6 8.82 -5.13 12.56
CA ILE A 6 7.48 -4.89 11.98
C ILE A 6 7.56 -3.94 10.78
N LEU A 7 8.26 -2.81 10.94
CA LEU A 7 8.44 -1.85 9.86
C LEU A 7 9.20 -2.46 8.68
N GLY A 8 10.26 -3.23 8.95
CA GLY A 8 11.04 -3.94 7.93
C GLY A 8 10.18 -4.91 7.14
N ILE A 9 9.43 -5.79 7.82
CA ILE A 9 8.53 -6.76 7.17
C ILE A 9 7.46 -6.05 6.31
N ALA A 10 6.90 -4.95 6.80
CA ALA A 10 5.93 -4.16 6.03
C ALA A 10 6.56 -3.60 4.75
N MET A 11 7.72 -2.95 4.85
CA MET A 11 8.44 -2.40 3.70
C MET A 11 8.87 -3.47 2.71
N GLU A 12 9.34 -4.63 3.17
CA GLU A 12 9.69 -5.77 2.32
C GLU A 12 8.49 -6.27 1.51
N GLN A 13 7.31 -6.38 2.14
CA GLN A 13 6.10 -6.77 1.44
C GLN A 13 5.68 -5.71 0.41
N SER A 14 5.70 -4.43 0.77
CA SER A 14 5.42 -3.34 -0.19
C SER A 14 6.43 -3.33 -1.34
N ALA A 15 7.70 -3.63 -1.07
CA ALA A 15 8.74 -3.70 -2.09
C ALA A 15 8.49 -4.84 -3.08
N ALA A 16 8.04 -6.00 -2.58
CA ALA A 16 7.60 -7.11 -3.43
C ALA A 16 6.37 -6.74 -4.28
N ASP A 17 5.42 -6.00 -3.70
CA ASP A 17 4.21 -5.55 -4.41
C ASP A 17 4.52 -4.54 -5.52
N LEU A 18 5.53 -3.67 -5.30
CA LEU A 18 5.92 -2.60 -6.25
C LEU A 18 7.09 -2.98 -7.16
N ASN A 19 7.68 -4.16 -6.98
CA ASN A 19 8.90 -4.60 -7.67
C ASN A 19 10.09 -3.64 -7.45
N CYS A 20 10.26 -3.14 -6.22
CA CYS A 20 11.35 -2.25 -5.81
C CYS A 20 12.18 -2.86 -4.67
N LYS A 21 13.06 -2.07 -4.06
CA LYS A 21 13.81 -2.45 -2.85
C LYS A 21 13.20 -1.82 -1.61
N ALA A 22 13.28 -2.49 -0.47
CA ALA A 22 12.75 -1.95 0.80
C ALA A 22 13.44 -0.64 1.19
N GLU A 23 14.73 -0.49 0.88
CA GLU A 23 15.50 0.72 1.18
C GLU A 23 15.05 1.94 0.34
N ASP A 24 14.29 1.73 -0.73
CA ASP A 24 13.74 2.83 -1.52
C ASP A 24 12.77 3.69 -0.70
N PHE A 25 12.09 3.11 0.29
CA PHE A 25 11.20 3.82 1.23
C PHE A 25 11.93 4.63 2.30
N LEU A 26 13.26 4.47 2.40
CA LEU A 26 14.10 5.18 3.38
C LEU A 26 14.84 6.37 2.77
N LYS A 27 14.67 6.62 1.46
CA LYS A 27 15.25 7.76 0.77
C LYS A 27 14.49 9.05 1.08
N THR A 28 15.13 10.17 0.80
CA THR A 28 14.55 11.52 0.96
C THR A 28 13.80 11.99 -0.27
N GLU A 29 14.24 11.56 -1.45
CA GLU A 29 13.61 11.90 -2.74
C GLU A 29 12.65 10.78 -3.18
N PRO A 30 11.62 11.11 -3.98
CA PRO A 30 10.74 10.10 -4.56
C PRO A 30 11.54 9.12 -5.44
N VAL A 31 11.09 7.87 -5.47
CA VAL A 31 11.67 6.82 -6.31
C VAL A 31 10.62 6.32 -7.29
N VAL A 32 10.92 6.38 -8.57
CA VAL A 32 10.09 5.78 -9.61
C VAL A 32 10.76 4.51 -10.12
N VAL A 33 10.00 3.41 -10.12
CA VAL A 33 10.44 2.12 -10.62
C VAL A 33 9.50 1.63 -11.73
N ARG A 34 10.03 0.75 -12.58
CA ARG A 34 9.24 0.15 -13.65
C ARG A 34 8.09 -0.68 -13.07
N GLY A 35 6.89 -0.42 -13.58
CA GLY A 35 5.66 -1.11 -13.26
C GLY A 35 5.77 -2.62 -13.48
N GLY A 36 5.28 -3.37 -12.50
CA GLY A 36 5.22 -4.83 -12.53
C GLY A 36 5.01 -5.39 -11.13
N ILE A 37 4.50 -6.61 -11.08
CA ILE A 37 4.25 -7.33 -9.83
C ILE A 37 5.46 -8.24 -9.53
N GLY A 38 6.08 -8.08 -8.36
CA GLY A 38 7.20 -8.92 -7.94
C GLY A 38 6.74 -10.36 -7.58
N PRO A 39 7.66 -11.34 -7.56
CA PRO A 39 7.33 -12.75 -7.30
C PRO A 39 6.73 -13.02 -5.91
N GLY A 40 6.92 -12.11 -4.94
CA GLY A 40 6.38 -12.19 -3.58
C GLY A 40 5.20 -11.26 -3.32
N ALA A 41 4.61 -10.67 -4.37
CA ALA A 41 3.50 -9.75 -4.21
C ALA A 41 2.25 -10.45 -3.65
N LYS A 42 1.37 -9.67 -3.02
CA LYS A 42 0.10 -10.19 -2.48
C LYS A 42 -0.74 -10.81 -3.60
N LYS A 43 -1.34 -11.97 -3.32
CA LYS A 43 -2.11 -12.79 -4.27
C LYS A 43 -3.26 -12.06 -4.99
N TYR A 44 -3.79 -11.01 -4.40
CA TYR A 44 -4.93 -10.26 -4.97
C TYR A 44 -4.49 -9.15 -5.94
N TYR A 45 -3.20 -8.80 -5.99
CA TYR A 45 -2.72 -7.89 -7.03
C TYR A 45 -2.75 -8.62 -8.37
N GLN A 46 -3.54 -8.10 -9.29
CA GLN A 46 -3.68 -8.61 -10.66
C GLN A 46 -3.38 -7.48 -11.62
N GLU A 47 -2.62 -7.77 -12.67
CA GLU A 47 -2.43 -6.83 -13.77
C GLU A 47 -3.74 -6.65 -14.56
N PRO A 48 -3.98 -5.46 -15.16
CA PRO A 48 -3.05 -4.34 -15.25
C PRO A 48 -3.15 -3.33 -14.09
N VAL A 49 -2.01 -3.05 -13.44
CA VAL A 49 -1.84 -1.89 -12.54
C VAL A 49 -1.03 -0.82 -13.29
N SER A 50 -1.61 0.37 -13.47
CA SER A 50 -0.97 1.46 -14.22
C SER A 50 0.07 2.21 -13.39
N ALA A 51 -0.26 2.47 -12.13
CA ALA A 51 0.60 3.11 -11.14
C ALA A 51 0.22 2.63 -9.74
N ASN A 52 1.21 2.44 -8.87
CA ASN A 52 1.03 2.17 -7.44
C ASN A 52 2.02 3.02 -6.64
N LEU A 53 1.50 3.88 -5.76
CA LEU A 53 2.28 4.86 -4.98
C LEU A 53 2.17 4.50 -3.51
N VAL A 54 3.31 4.27 -2.86
CA VAL A 54 3.37 3.90 -1.44
C VAL A 54 4.33 4.81 -0.70
N SER A 55 3.95 5.24 0.50
CA SER A 55 4.78 6.02 1.42
C SER A 55 4.80 5.40 2.81
N TYR A 56 5.97 5.47 3.45
CA TYR A 56 6.17 5.16 4.86
C TYR A 56 6.49 6.43 5.69
N GLY A 57 6.26 7.62 5.12
CA GLY A 57 6.45 8.90 5.82
C GLY A 57 7.77 9.63 5.55
N ASN A 58 8.62 9.12 4.65
CA ASN A 58 9.88 9.79 4.26
C ASN A 58 9.85 10.32 2.81
N ASN A 59 9.36 9.49 1.89
CA ASN A 59 9.20 9.79 0.46
C ASN A 59 8.01 9.00 -0.10
N ILE A 60 7.87 8.99 -1.43
CA ILE A 60 6.99 8.06 -2.15
C ILE A 60 7.84 7.18 -3.06
N VAL A 61 7.55 5.87 -3.05
CA VAL A 61 7.97 4.95 -4.11
C VAL A 61 6.78 4.69 -5.02
N ALA A 62 6.98 4.92 -6.32
CA ALA A 62 5.96 4.73 -7.34
C ALA A 62 6.39 3.63 -8.32
N SER A 63 5.58 2.58 -8.42
CA SER A 63 5.71 1.55 -9.46
C SER A 63 4.76 1.90 -10.60
N VAL A 64 5.30 2.19 -11.79
CA VAL A 64 4.56 2.87 -12.86
C VAL A 64 4.87 2.26 -14.23
N LYS A 65 3.83 2.04 -15.03
CA LYS A 65 4.04 1.68 -16.45
C LYS A 65 4.69 2.84 -17.21
N GLU A 66 5.56 2.50 -18.16
CA GLU A 66 6.36 3.45 -18.92
C GLU A 66 5.53 4.61 -19.49
N GLU A 67 4.33 4.32 -20.01
CA GLU A 67 3.47 5.34 -20.62
C GLU A 67 2.95 6.43 -19.64
N TYR A 68 3.03 6.19 -18.32
CA TYR A 68 2.59 7.15 -17.30
C TYR A 68 3.74 7.74 -16.47
N GLN A 69 4.99 7.37 -16.76
CA GLN A 69 6.14 7.76 -15.96
C GLN A 69 6.29 9.28 -15.85
N GLU A 70 6.20 10.01 -16.96
CA GLU A 70 6.37 11.47 -16.98
C GLU A 70 5.35 12.19 -16.09
N VAL A 71 4.07 11.80 -16.19
CA VAL A 71 2.98 12.41 -15.41
C VAL A 71 3.16 12.13 -13.91
N ILE A 72 3.59 10.91 -13.56
CA ILE A 72 3.82 10.54 -12.16
C ILE A 72 5.07 11.24 -11.61
N GLU A 73 6.16 11.32 -12.37
CA GLU A 73 7.35 12.08 -11.94
C GLU A 73 7.02 13.56 -11.72
N GLU A 74 6.25 14.18 -12.62
CA GLU A 74 5.79 15.57 -12.43
C GLU A 74 4.97 15.69 -11.14
N TYR A 75 4.05 14.74 -10.88
CA TYR A 75 3.24 14.74 -9.68
C TYR A 75 4.08 14.71 -8.40
N LEU A 76 5.05 13.79 -8.34
CA LEU A 76 5.88 13.55 -7.17
C LEU A 76 6.85 14.70 -6.86
N HIS A 77 7.25 15.48 -7.87
CA HIS A 77 8.11 16.66 -7.68
C HIS A 77 7.32 17.95 -7.51
N LYS A 78 6.05 17.98 -7.90
CA LYS A 78 5.18 19.15 -7.77
C LYS A 78 4.72 19.39 -6.35
N PHE A 79 4.44 18.32 -5.60
CA PHE A 79 3.92 18.37 -4.25
C PHE A 79 4.88 17.69 -3.28
N THR A 80 4.93 18.16 -2.03
CA THR A 80 5.64 17.42 -0.98
C THR A 80 4.96 16.06 -0.76
N PHE A 81 5.72 15.01 -0.48
CA PHE A 81 5.22 13.63 -0.48
C PHE A 81 3.92 13.42 0.33
N TYR A 82 3.77 14.08 1.49
CA TYR A 82 2.57 13.93 2.32
C TYR A 82 1.35 14.68 1.74
N HIS A 83 1.57 15.74 0.97
CA HIS A 83 0.52 16.44 0.24
C HIS A 83 0.03 15.66 -1.00
N CYS A 84 0.82 14.72 -1.54
CA CYS A 84 0.41 13.87 -2.68
C CYS A 84 -0.77 12.93 -2.37
N PHE A 85 -1.18 12.79 -1.11
CA PHE A 85 -2.34 11.97 -0.74
C PHE A 85 -3.56 12.82 -0.33
N GLU A 86 -3.47 14.15 -0.49
CA GLU A 86 -4.59 15.05 -0.26
C GLU A 86 -5.50 15.14 -1.48
N THR A 87 -6.81 15.23 -1.25
CA THR A 87 -7.84 15.26 -2.29
C THR A 87 -7.56 16.25 -3.43
N PRO A 88 -7.14 17.51 -3.19
CA PRO A 88 -6.87 18.46 -4.28
C PRO A 88 -5.75 18.01 -5.22
N ASN A 89 -4.69 17.40 -4.68
CA ASN A 89 -3.53 16.98 -5.44
C ASN A 89 -3.81 15.66 -6.18
N ILE A 90 -4.60 14.78 -5.57
CA ILE A 90 -5.13 13.57 -6.23
C ILE A 90 -5.97 13.96 -7.46
N HIS A 91 -6.84 14.96 -7.36
CA HIS A 91 -7.62 15.44 -8.50
C HIS A 91 -6.74 16.03 -9.61
N TRP A 92 -5.66 16.72 -9.25
CA TRP A 92 -4.69 17.20 -10.24
C TRP A 92 -4.06 16.03 -11.02
N LEU A 93 -3.70 14.94 -10.33
CA LEU A 93 -3.14 13.74 -10.97
C LEU A 93 -4.18 13.05 -11.85
N GLU A 94 -5.40 12.89 -11.34
CA GLU A 94 -6.52 12.27 -12.06
C GLU A 94 -6.87 13.04 -13.33
N ASP A 95 -6.91 14.38 -13.29
CA ASP A 95 -7.21 15.20 -14.46
C ASP A 95 -6.24 14.97 -15.62
N LYS A 96 -4.96 14.68 -15.32
CA LYS A 96 -3.95 14.34 -16.32
C LYS A 96 -4.09 12.90 -16.82
N LEU A 97 -4.23 11.95 -15.90
CA LEU A 97 -4.33 10.52 -16.19
C LEU A 97 -5.62 10.14 -16.93
N ARG A 98 -6.70 10.91 -16.74
CA ARG A 98 -8.01 10.68 -17.38
C ARG A 98 -7.95 10.73 -18.90
N LYS A 99 -7.02 11.51 -19.48
CA LYS A 99 -6.80 11.55 -20.93
C LYS A 99 -6.35 10.20 -21.50
N GLU A 100 -5.69 9.41 -20.67
CA GLU A 100 -5.18 8.08 -20.98
C GLU A 100 -6.11 6.96 -20.44
N GLY A 101 -7.35 7.30 -20.08
CA GLY A 101 -8.35 6.36 -19.57
C GLY A 101 -8.05 5.82 -18.16
N GLN A 102 -7.14 6.45 -17.42
CA GLN A 102 -6.79 6.08 -16.05
C GLN A 102 -7.49 6.97 -15.02
N SER A 103 -7.86 6.41 -13.88
CA SER A 103 -8.39 7.13 -12.72
C SER A 103 -7.91 6.45 -11.44
N VAL A 104 -7.93 7.20 -10.34
CA VAL A 104 -7.51 6.70 -9.03
C VAL A 104 -8.56 5.71 -8.52
N CYS A 105 -8.14 4.46 -8.30
CA CYS A 105 -9.05 3.38 -7.93
C CYS A 105 -9.21 3.22 -6.42
N PHE A 106 -8.09 3.15 -5.69
CA PHE A 106 -8.08 2.93 -4.25
C PHE A 106 -7.05 3.82 -3.56
N MET A 107 -7.41 4.29 -2.37
CA MET A 107 -6.48 4.87 -1.41
C MET A 107 -6.73 4.19 -0.07
N ALA A 108 -5.66 3.74 0.56
CA ALA A 108 -5.72 3.08 1.86
C ALA A 108 -4.61 3.62 2.74
N GLU A 109 -4.90 3.71 4.04
CA GLU A 109 -3.95 4.06 5.07
C GLU A 109 -3.85 2.89 6.05
N TYR A 110 -2.63 2.55 6.43
CA TYR A 110 -2.35 1.44 7.34
C TYR A 110 -1.52 1.93 8.51
N TYR A 111 -1.79 1.37 9.68
CA TYR A 111 -1.10 1.71 10.93
C TYR A 111 -0.33 0.49 11.43
N LEU A 112 0.96 0.66 11.66
CA LEU A 112 1.78 -0.37 12.30
C LEU A 112 1.67 -0.24 13.82
N PRO A 113 1.45 -1.34 14.56
CA PRO A 113 1.35 -1.28 16.01
C PRO A 113 2.69 -0.95 16.65
N ASP A 114 2.66 -0.06 17.64
CA ASP A 114 3.81 0.16 18.53
C ASP A 114 3.75 -0.87 19.66
N ILE A 115 4.56 -1.93 19.56
CA ILE A 115 4.51 -3.06 20.49
C ILE A 115 4.83 -2.65 21.94
N ASN A 116 5.54 -1.53 22.13
CA ASN A 116 5.87 -1.02 23.46
C ASN A 116 4.65 -0.38 24.13
N LYS A 117 3.62 -0.04 23.34
CA LYS A 117 2.36 0.54 23.81
C LYS A 117 1.21 -0.47 23.82
N VAL A 118 1.31 -1.54 23.02
CA VAL A 118 0.31 -2.62 23.01
C VAL A 118 0.38 -3.37 24.34
N LYS A 119 -0.68 -3.22 25.14
CA LYS A 119 -0.84 -3.91 26.42
C LYS A 119 -2.26 -4.45 26.57
N PRO A 120 -2.45 -5.54 27.32
CA PRO A 120 -3.79 -5.96 27.71
C PRO A 120 -4.53 -4.84 28.44
N LEU A 121 -5.78 -4.61 28.04
CA LEU A 121 -6.70 -3.73 28.75
C LEU A 121 -7.73 -4.58 29.50
N SER A 122 -8.27 -4.05 30.60
CA SER A 122 -9.40 -4.68 31.27
C SER A 122 -10.60 -4.71 30.33
N CYS A 123 -11.22 -5.87 30.18
CA CYS A 123 -12.44 -6.06 29.39
C CYS A 123 -13.47 -6.76 30.27
N GLU A 124 -14.68 -6.20 30.40
CA GLU A 124 -15.78 -6.82 31.14
C GLU A 124 -16.43 -7.99 30.39
N TYR A 125 -16.11 -8.12 29.10
CA TYR A 125 -16.65 -9.17 28.22
C TYR A 125 -15.66 -10.33 28.09
N SER A 126 -16.19 -11.54 27.99
CA SER A 126 -15.41 -12.71 27.65
C SER A 126 -14.96 -12.65 26.19
N LEU A 127 -13.66 -12.81 25.96
CA LEU A 127 -13.08 -12.93 24.63
C LEU A 127 -12.89 -14.41 24.33
N LYS A 128 -13.40 -14.88 23.18
CA LYS A 128 -13.19 -16.23 22.67
C LYS A 128 -12.44 -16.13 21.34
N ILE A 129 -11.36 -16.90 21.20
CA ILE A 129 -10.71 -17.11 19.90
C ILE A 129 -11.57 -18.09 19.11
N LEU A 130 -11.99 -17.70 17.91
CA LEU A 130 -12.70 -18.58 16.99
C LEU A 130 -11.69 -19.27 16.08
N HIS A 131 -11.84 -20.58 15.94
CA HIS A 131 -11.05 -21.43 15.06
C HIS A 131 -11.86 -21.82 13.82
N GLN A 132 -11.21 -22.46 12.85
CA GLN A 132 -11.86 -22.87 11.59
C GLN A 132 -13.14 -23.70 11.82
N GLU A 133 -13.14 -24.57 12.84
CA GLU A 133 -14.29 -25.39 13.22
C GLU A 133 -15.50 -24.60 13.67
N ASP A 134 -15.31 -23.44 14.32
CA ASP A 134 -16.41 -22.56 14.74
C ASP A 134 -17.15 -21.94 13.54
N PHE A 135 -16.56 -21.97 12.34
CA PHE A 135 -17.15 -21.46 11.09
C PHE A 135 -17.71 -22.56 10.19
N ALA A 136 -17.65 -23.84 10.60
CA ALA A 136 -18.01 -24.97 9.74
C ALA A 136 -19.42 -24.85 9.13
N GLU A 137 -20.39 -24.34 9.89
CA GLU A 137 -21.78 -24.18 9.45
C GLU A 137 -22.00 -23.02 8.45
N LEU A 138 -21.01 -22.13 8.29
CA LEU A 138 -21.07 -21.01 7.35
C LEU A 138 -20.61 -21.39 5.94
N TYR A 139 -19.79 -22.43 5.80
CA TYR A 139 -19.32 -22.94 4.51
C TYR A 139 -20.39 -23.83 3.86
N ARG A 140 -21.43 -23.19 3.33
CA ARG A 140 -22.54 -23.89 2.66
C ARG A 140 -22.38 -23.92 1.13
N PRO A 141 -22.94 -24.94 0.44
CA PRO A 141 -22.83 -25.08 -1.01
C PRO A 141 -23.35 -23.87 -1.81
N GLU A 142 -24.28 -23.09 -1.25
CA GLU A 142 -24.89 -21.94 -1.90
C GLU A 142 -23.93 -20.75 -2.10
N TRP A 143 -22.77 -20.77 -1.44
CA TRP A 143 -21.74 -19.72 -1.50
C TRP A 143 -20.50 -20.13 -2.31
N SER A 144 -20.54 -21.26 -3.01
CA SER A 144 -19.43 -21.85 -3.79
C SER A 144 -19.65 -21.73 -5.30
#